data_AF-A0A2E7QKY5-F1
#
_entry.id   AF-A0A2E7QKY5-F1
#
_cell.length_a   1.000
_cell.length_b   1.000
_cell.length_c   1.000
_cell.angle_alpha   90.00
_cell.angle_beta   90.00
_cell.angle_gamma   90.00
#
_symmetry.space_group_name_H-M   'P 1'
#
loop_
_entity.id
_entity.type
_entity.pdbx_description
1 polymer ?
#
loop_
_entity_poly.entity_id
_entity_poly.type
_entity_poly.pdbx_seq_one_letter_code
_entity_poly.pdbx_strand_id
1 'polypeptide(L)' 'MRRVLHIVTRPGDSLPDLMMAHQSEAGEEVVEINLHEAGPDTDYRIVLSEIFKADSIQVW' A
#
# COMPACT_ATOMS: atom_id res chain seq x y z
N MET A 1 -13.80 -10.39 0.92
CA MET A 1 -12.81 -9.76 0.02
C MET A 1 -11.65 -9.34 0.91
N ARG A 2 -10.45 -9.84 0.64
CA ARG A 2 -9.25 -9.55 1.46
C ARG A 2 -8.75 -8.15 1.10
N ARG A 3 -8.49 -7.30 2.09
CA ARG A 3 -7.89 -5.97 1.92
C ARG A 3 -6.37 -6.05 2.07
N VAL A 4 -5.63 -5.64 1.05
CA VAL A 4 -4.17 -5.62 1.05
C VAL A 4 -3.68 -4.18 0.98
N LEU A 5 -2.88 -3.78 1.97
CA LEU A 5 -2.19 -2.50 2.00
C LEU A 5 -0.77 -2.65 1.46
N HIS A 6 -0.43 -1.89 0.44
CA HIS A 6 0.91 -1.74 -0.12
C HIS A 6 1.51 -0.43 0.39
N ILE A 7 2.65 -0.51 1.05
CA ILE A 7 3.44 0.64 1.47
C ILE A 7 4.65 0.73 0.55
N VAL A 8 4.68 1.75 -0.31
CA VAL A 8 5.72 1.93 -1.32
C VAL A 8 6.72 2.99 -0.83
N THR A 9 7.95 2.56 -0.54
CA THR A 9 9.00 3.43 -0.01
C THR A 9 10.02 3.87 -1.06
N ARG A 10 9.95 3.31 -2.26
CA ARG A 10 10.83 3.65 -3.39
C ARG A 10 10.02 4.04 -4.64
N PRO A 11 10.35 5.16 -5.32
CA PRO A 11 9.69 5.52 -6.56
C PRO A 11 10.13 4.62 -7.73
N GLY A 12 9.20 4.32 -8.63
CA GLY A 12 9.47 3.68 -9.92
C GLY A 12 9.89 2.21 -9.82
N ASP A 13 9.49 1.50 -8.76
CA ASP A 13 9.63 0.05 -8.68
C ASP A 13 8.46 -0.63 -9.41
N SER A 14 8.76 -1.47 -10.41
CA SER A 14 7.74 -2.14 -11.22
C SER A 14 7.17 -3.39 -10.56
N LEU A 15 7.82 -3.93 -9.53
CA LEU A 15 7.37 -5.15 -8.86
C LEU A 15 6.11 -4.90 -7.99
N PRO A 16 6.02 -3.83 -7.19
CA PRO A 16 4.78 -3.46 -6.48
C PRO A 16 3.62 -3.25 -7.45
N ASP A 17 3.83 -2.55 -8.56
CA ASP A 17 2.80 -2.27 -9.58
C ASP A 17 2.22 -3.57 -10.16
N LEU A 18 3.10 -4.50 -10.54
CA LEU A 18 2.71 -5.80 -11.07
C LEU A 18 1.95 -6.63 -10.04
N MET A 19 2.39 -6.61 -8.77
CA MET A 19 1.74 -7.35 -7.69
C MET A 19 0.34 -6.78 -7.40
N MET A 20 0.22 -5.46 -7.27
CA MET A 20 -1.05 -4.76 -7.04
C MET A 20 -2.06 -5.04 -8.16
N ALA A 21 -1.62 -5.03 -9.42
CA ALA A 21 -2.45 -5.38 -10.57
C ALA A 21 -2.97 -6.82 -10.47
N HIS A 22 -2.08 -7.79 -10.22
CA HIS A 22 -2.44 -9.20 -10.09
C HIS A 22 -3.44 -9.45 -8.94
N GLN A 23 -3.27 -8.77 -7.81
CA GLN A 23 -4.17 -8.90 -6.65
C GLN A 23 -5.55 -8.28 -6.90
N SER A 24 -5.59 -7.14 -7.58
CA SER A 24 -6.84 -6.52 -8.03
C SER A 24 -7.61 -7.45 -8.99
N GLU A 25 -6.90 -8.07 -9.95
CA GLU A 25 -7.48 -9.07 -10.87
C GLU A 25 -7.98 -10.33 -10.13
N ALA A 26 -7.33 -10.72 -9.04
CA ALA A 26 -7.75 -11.80 -8.16
C ALA A 26 -8.96 -11.44 -7.26
N GLY A 27 -9.44 -10.19 -7.32
CA GLY A 27 -10.59 -9.70 -6.54
C GLY A 27 -10.25 -9.31 -5.10
N GLU A 28 -8.98 -9.00 -4.81
CA GLU A 28 -8.58 -8.39 -3.54
C GLU A 28 -8.84 -6.87 -3.57
N GLU A 29 -9.12 -6.28 -2.40
CA GLU A 29 -9.18 -4.83 -2.26
C GLU A 29 -7.77 -4.29 -2.05
N VAL A 30 -7.20 -3.65 -3.07
CA VAL A 30 -5.82 -3.16 -3.06
C VAL A 30 -5.78 -1.68 -2.68
N VAL A 31 -4.97 -1.34 -1.69
CA VAL A 31 -4.77 0.03 -1.19
C VAL A 31 -3.30 0.35 -1.19
N GLU A 32 -2.93 1.49 -1.76
CA GLU A 32 -1.55 1.94 -1.86
C GLU A 32 -1.32 3.17 -0.98
N ILE A 33 -0.21 3.17 -0.25
CA ILE A 33 0.34 4.34 0.44
C ILE A 33 1.77 4.55 -0.04
N ASN A 34 2.00 5.70 -0.68
CA ASN A 34 3.32 6.16 -1.05
C ASN A 34 3.99 6.87 0.13
N LEU A 35 5.04 6.26 0.68
CA LEU A 35 5.88 6.87 1.73
C LEU A 35 7.19 7.40 1.20
N HIS A 36 7.53 7.17 -0.07
CA HIS A 36 8.72 7.78 -0.68
C HIS A 36 8.61 9.32 -0.80
N GLU A 37 7.38 9.84 -0.79
CA GLU A 37 7.08 11.28 -0.76
C GLU A 37 6.86 11.83 0.66
N ALA A 38 7.00 10.99 1.69
CA ALA A 38 6.74 11.41 3.06
C ALA A 38 7.74 12.46 3.53
N GLY A 39 7.22 13.59 4.00
CA GLY A 39 7.98 14.69 4.61
C GLY A 39 7.53 15.00 6.04
N PRO A 40 8.04 16.10 6.63
CA PRO A 40 7.73 16.52 8.01
C PRO A 40 6.23 16.69 8.31
N ASP A 41 5.43 16.99 7.30
CA ASP A 41 3.99 17.25 7.42
C ASP A 41 3.13 16.01 7.13
N THR A 42 3.74 14.83 6.96
CA THR A 42 3.02 13.59 6.68
C THR A 42 2.16 13.19 7.87
N ASP A 43 0.85 13.06 7.65
CA ASP A 43 -0.07 12.58 8.69
C ASP A 43 -0.03 11.05 8.80
N TYR A 44 0.89 10.55 9.63
CA TYR A 44 1.02 9.11 9.91
C TYR A 44 -0.22 8.48 10.58
N ARG A 45 -1.19 9.28 11.06
CA ARG A 45 -2.45 8.72 11.58
C ARG A 45 -3.26 8.08 10.46
N ILE A 46 -3.15 8.58 9.22
CA ILE A 46 -3.77 7.97 8.04
C ILE A 46 -3.13 6.60 7.78
N VAL A 47 -1.80 6.53 7.81
CA VAL A 47 -1.05 5.27 7.62
C VAL A 47 -1.45 4.24 8.68
N LEU A 48 -1.49 4.64 9.95
CA LEU A 48 -1.95 3.78 11.05
C LEU A 48 -3.39 3.32 10.86
N SER A 49 -4.29 4.20 10.44
CA SER A 49 -5.69 3.86 10.13
C SER A 49 -5.78 2.78 9.05
N GLU A 50 -5.00 2.90 7.96
CA GLU A 50 -5.01 1.90 6.88
C GLU A 50 -4.40 0.57 7.30
N ILE A 51 -3.35 0.60 8.12
CA ILE A 51 -2.75 -0.60 8.73
C ILE A 51 -3.80 -1.40 9.52
N PHE A 52 -4.64 -0.73 10.32
CA PHE A 52 -5.66 -1.42 11.12
C PHE A 52 -6.84 -1.95 10.30
N LYS A 53 -7.08 -1.42 9.10
CA LYS A 53 -8.14 -1.92 8.21
C LYS A 53 -7.69 -3.11 7.36
N ALA A 54 -6.39 -3.26 7.14
CA ALA A 54 -5.83 -4.24 6.22
C ALA A 54 -5.83 -5.66 6.82
N ASP A 55 -6.18 -6.65 6.00
CA ASP A 55 -6.00 -8.06 6.33
C ASP A 55 -4.54 -8.52 6.08
N SER A 56 -3.82 -7.77 5.24
CA SER A 56 -2.43 -8.04 4.88
C SER A 56 -1.71 -6.75 4.52
N ILE A 57 -0.44 -6.65 4.90
CA ILE A 57 0.40 -5.49 4.60
C ILE A 57 1.64 -5.98 3.86
N GLN A 58 1.98 -5.31 2.76
CA GLN A 58 3.19 -5.58 1.98
C GLN A 58 3.99 -4.28 1.86
N VAL A 59 5.28 -4.35 2.18
CA VAL A 59 6.17 -3.19 2.20
C VAL A 59 7.25 -3.40 1.15
N TRP A 60 7.48 -2.37 0.35
CA TRP A 60 8.37 -2.38 -0.81
C TRP A 60 9.39 -1.25 -0.72
#